data_AF-A0A8D8Q7H4-F1
#
_entry.id   AF-A0A8D8Q7H4-F1
#
_cell.length_a   1.000
_cell.length_b   1.000
_cell.length_c   1.000
_cell.angle_alpha   90.00
_cell.angle_beta   90.00
_cell.angle_gamma   90.00
#
_symmetry.space_group_name_H-M   'P 1'
#
loop_
_entity.id
_entity.type
_entity.pdbx_description
1 polymer ?
#
loop_
_entity_poly.entity_id
_entity_poly.type
_entity_poly.pdbx_seq_one_letter_code
_entity_poly.pdbx_strand_id
1 'polypeptide(L)'
;MSVKLTMLRSYPLLIPNHDFKHWQGYVKIVDNDFKIYIHCPEFPYTKNVTLDIDPQLKKFHQDVNTLVKKVNIKPLKLNSFLDKLVNSVISSSMASLSTTPDDFNSKYLLYKDLETIRENMADISDSLDHMTLVHIDEAGRTHNLSIQIDSGGKYIDVDLPEEIAHMFVKDNKHNPVSGIYKQFCLQVSVSLQALFFMCDLLDDQTSVLEPSNPTRKHVHRKIGLSESVAIEIKLNPLDVYSCPNMEVVGEGMSVASVQ
;
A
#
# COMPACT_ATOMS: atom_id res chain seq x y z
N MET A 1 37.27 9.93 -28.19
CA MET A 1 35.83 9.59 -28.32
C MET A 1 35.06 10.89 -28.52
N SER A 2 34.19 11.01 -29.52
CA SER A 2 33.48 12.27 -29.80
C SER A 2 32.60 12.67 -28.61
N VAL A 3 32.61 13.95 -28.22
CA VAL A 3 31.80 14.49 -27.09
C VAL A 3 30.31 14.15 -27.26
N LYS A 4 29.85 14.01 -28.52
CA LYS A 4 28.50 13.57 -28.89
C LYS A 4 28.20 12.12 -28.47
N LEU A 5 29.15 11.22 -28.73
CA LEU A 5 29.03 9.81 -28.35
C LEU A 5 29.07 9.64 -26.82
N THR A 6 29.84 10.46 -26.13
CA THR A 6 29.87 10.47 -24.65
C THR A 6 28.51 10.91 -24.08
N MET A 7 27.90 11.97 -24.63
CA MET A 7 26.55 12.40 -24.23
C MET A 7 25.51 11.29 -24.41
N LEU A 8 25.45 10.67 -25.59
CA LEU A 8 24.47 9.60 -25.87
C LEU A 8 24.71 8.32 -25.07
N ARG A 9 25.94 8.07 -24.60
CA ARG A 9 26.22 6.95 -23.68
C ARG A 9 25.75 7.23 -22.26
N SER A 10 25.97 8.45 -21.76
CA SER A 10 25.58 8.83 -20.41
C SER A 10 24.09 9.13 -20.29
N TYR A 11 23.47 9.66 -21.36
CA TYR A 11 22.07 10.08 -21.41
C TYR A 11 21.42 9.56 -22.70
N PRO A 12 21.20 8.23 -22.82
CA PRO A 12 20.75 7.60 -24.06
C PRO A 12 19.34 7.99 -24.49
N LEU A 13 18.51 8.45 -23.55
CA LEU A 13 17.13 8.88 -23.81
C LEU A 13 17.03 10.39 -24.10
N LEU A 14 18.15 11.11 -24.11
CA LEU A 14 18.19 12.54 -24.43
C LEU A 14 18.64 12.72 -25.87
N ILE A 15 17.70 13.06 -26.74
CA ILE A 15 17.90 13.08 -28.18
C ILE A 15 18.22 14.51 -28.64
N PRO A 16 19.37 14.73 -29.32
CA PRO A 16 19.68 16.02 -29.91
C PRO A 16 18.89 16.25 -31.19
N ASN A 17 18.64 17.50 -31.52
CA ASN A 17 18.26 17.92 -32.86
C ASN A 17 19.47 17.90 -33.81
N HIS A 18 19.23 18.18 -35.10
CA HIS A 18 20.25 18.09 -36.16
C HIS A 18 21.50 18.96 -35.92
N ASP A 19 21.34 20.14 -35.28
CA ASP A 19 22.44 21.08 -35.01
C ASP A 19 23.01 20.98 -33.59
N PHE A 20 22.56 20.01 -32.78
CA PHE A 20 22.96 19.77 -31.40
C PHE A 20 22.73 20.94 -30.43
N LYS A 21 21.90 21.92 -30.83
CA LYS A 21 21.52 23.04 -29.97
C LYS A 21 20.30 22.74 -29.12
N HIS A 22 19.46 21.82 -29.53
CA HIS A 22 18.29 21.41 -28.75
C HIS A 22 18.41 19.94 -28.38
N TRP A 23 18.08 19.64 -27.14
CA TRP A 23 18.09 18.29 -26.59
C TRP A 23 16.77 18.05 -25.90
N GLN A 24 16.07 16.99 -26.29
CA GLN A 24 14.78 16.64 -25.71
C GLN A 24 14.75 15.15 -25.40
N GLY A 25 14.15 14.81 -24.28
CA GLY A 25 13.91 13.43 -23.92
C GLY A 25 13.82 13.26 -22.43
N TYR A 26 14.36 12.14 -21.94
CA TYR A 26 14.23 11.74 -20.56
C TYR A 26 15.59 11.63 -19.89
N VAL A 27 15.63 12.03 -18.62
CA VAL A 27 16.77 11.79 -17.74
C VAL A 27 16.30 11.00 -16.53
N LYS A 28 16.98 9.89 -16.27
CA LYS A 28 16.72 9.05 -15.11
C LYS A 28 17.30 9.72 -13.86
N ILE A 29 16.45 9.95 -12.87
CA ILE A 29 16.84 10.43 -11.55
C ILE A 29 16.30 9.42 -10.53
N VAL A 30 17.21 8.73 -9.83
CA VAL A 30 16.90 7.53 -9.04
C VAL A 30 16.23 6.48 -9.93
N ASP A 31 14.96 6.15 -9.70
CA ASP A 31 14.21 5.12 -10.45
C ASP A 31 13.14 5.71 -11.38
N ASN A 32 13.11 7.03 -11.55
CA ASN A 32 12.10 7.74 -12.34
C ASN A 32 12.73 8.47 -13.53
N ASP A 33 12.05 8.43 -14.67
CA ASP A 33 12.44 9.13 -15.90
C ASP A 33 11.70 10.46 -16.00
N PHE A 34 12.43 11.57 -15.98
CA PHE A 34 11.86 12.92 -16.06
C PHE A 34 12.06 13.53 -17.43
N LYS A 35 11.00 14.11 -17.99
CA LYS A 35 11.08 14.79 -19.27
C LYS A 35 11.82 16.12 -19.10
N ILE A 36 12.82 16.35 -19.95
CA ILE A 36 13.55 17.61 -20.00
C ILE A 36 13.68 18.12 -21.43
N TYR A 37 13.77 19.45 -21.54
CA TYR A 37 14.08 20.15 -22.77
C TYR A 37 15.21 21.14 -22.51
N ILE A 38 16.28 21.04 -23.29
CA ILE A 38 17.48 21.86 -23.14
C ILE A 38 17.73 22.58 -24.44
N HIS A 39 17.90 23.89 -24.37
CA HIS A 39 18.48 24.67 -25.44
C HIS A 39 19.91 25.08 -25.03
N CYS A 40 20.89 24.56 -25.74
CA CYS A 40 22.33 24.69 -25.52
C CYS A 40 23.00 25.22 -26.80
N PRO A 41 22.92 26.54 -27.06
CA PRO A 41 23.33 27.13 -28.34
C PRO A 41 24.83 27.01 -28.62
N GLU A 42 25.66 26.88 -27.57
CA GLU A 42 27.13 26.77 -27.64
C GLU A 42 27.63 25.37 -27.27
N PHE A 43 26.90 24.32 -27.67
CA PHE A 43 27.31 22.94 -27.47
C PHE A 43 28.78 22.71 -27.91
N PRO A 44 29.62 22.04 -27.08
CA PRO A 44 29.28 21.23 -25.90
C PRO A 44 29.21 21.98 -24.57
N TYR A 45 29.36 23.30 -24.56
CA TYR A 45 29.40 24.11 -23.34
C TYR A 45 28.06 24.79 -23.07
N THR A 46 27.74 24.96 -21.80
CA THR A 46 26.45 25.48 -21.29
C THR A 46 26.32 27.00 -21.34
N LYS A 47 27.04 27.67 -22.26
CA LYS A 47 26.92 29.12 -22.41
C LYS A 47 25.58 29.45 -23.07
N ASN A 48 24.83 30.35 -22.44
CA ASN A 48 23.45 30.71 -22.80
C ASN A 48 22.47 29.52 -22.79
N VAL A 49 22.67 28.57 -21.88
CA VAL A 49 21.80 27.40 -21.75
C VAL A 49 20.46 27.80 -21.11
N THR A 50 19.37 27.26 -21.63
CA THR A 50 18.05 27.27 -20.99
C THR A 50 17.56 25.83 -20.81
N LEU A 51 16.79 25.61 -19.76
CA LEU A 51 16.32 24.29 -19.35
C LEU A 51 14.86 24.40 -18.92
N ASP A 52 14.00 23.64 -19.60
CA ASP A 52 12.64 23.39 -19.17
C ASP A 52 12.55 21.96 -18.61
N ILE A 53 11.96 21.83 -17.43
CA ILE A 53 11.86 20.58 -16.69
C ILE A 53 10.41 20.15 -16.53
N ASP A 54 10.21 18.84 -16.36
CA ASP A 54 8.93 18.25 -16.02
C ASP A 54 8.23 19.00 -14.85
N PRO A 55 6.92 19.29 -14.94
CA PRO A 55 6.16 19.88 -13.84
C PRO A 55 6.30 19.16 -12.49
N GLN A 56 6.57 17.85 -12.49
CA GLN A 56 6.82 17.08 -11.25
C GLN A 56 8.11 17.53 -10.52
N LEU A 57 9.03 18.21 -11.20
CA LEU A 57 10.25 18.78 -10.62
C LEU A 57 10.08 20.24 -10.17
N LYS A 58 8.85 20.79 -10.17
CA LYS A 58 8.57 22.19 -9.75
C LYS A 58 9.04 22.52 -8.34
N LYS A 59 9.04 21.56 -7.41
CA LYS A 59 9.56 21.77 -6.05
C LYS A 59 11.06 22.09 -6.01
N PHE A 60 11.80 21.71 -7.06
CA PHE A 60 13.22 21.98 -7.22
C PHE A 60 13.51 23.18 -8.15
N HIS A 61 12.47 23.90 -8.60
CA HIS A 61 12.63 24.94 -9.61
C HIS A 61 13.60 26.06 -9.18
N GLN A 62 13.67 26.39 -7.88
CA GLN A 62 14.66 27.36 -7.37
C GLN A 62 16.09 26.84 -7.47
N ASP A 63 16.35 25.59 -7.09
CA ASP A 63 17.67 24.95 -7.18
C ASP A 63 18.13 24.83 -8.63
N VAL A 64 17.23 24.37 -9.51
CA VAL A 64 17.48 24.23 -10.94
C VAL A 64 17.78 25.58 -11.58
N ASN A 65 16.98 26.61 -11.30
CA ASN A 65 17.25 27.96 -11.81
C ASN A 65 18.57 28.54 -11.30
N THR A 66 18.91 28.27 -10.05
CA THR A 66 20.19 28.68 -9.47
C THR A 66 21.36 27.99 -10.18
N LEU A 67 21.22 26.70 -10.50
CA LEU A 67 22.20 25.94 -11.26
C LEU A 67 22.37 26.50 -12.68
N VAL A 68 21.27 26.75 -13.39
CA VAL A 68 21.28 27.34 -14.75
C VAL A 68 21.97 28.71 -14.75
N LYS A 69 21.67 29.57 -13.77
CA LYS A 69 22.35 30.87 -13.60
C LYS A 69 23.85 30.70 -13.36
N LYS A 70 24.26 29.78 -12.49
CA LYS A 70 25.67 29.50 -12.19
C LYS A 70 26.44 29.04 -13.44
N VAL A 71 25.86 28.16 -14.26
CA VAL A 71 26.53 27.66 -15.46
C VAL A 71 26.56 28.69 -16.60
N ASN A 72 25.60 29.60 -16.66
CA ASN A 72 25.65 30.74 -17.59
C ASN A 72 26.78 31.73 -17.24
N ILE A 73 27.11 31.89 -15.95
CA ILE A 73 28.26 32.70 -15.50
C ILE A 73 29.58 31.96 -15.75
N LYS A 74 29.63 30.66 -15.44
CA LYS A 74 30.81 29.81 -15.62
C LYS A 74 30.44 28.57 -16.46
N PRO A 75 30.54 28.66 -17.79
CA PRO A 75 30.17 27.57 -18.68
C PRO A 75 30.96 26.29 -18.40
N LEU A 76 30.25 25.18 -18.36
CA LEU A 76 30.80 23.84 -18.24
C LEU A 76 30.19 22.92 -19.29
N LYS A 77 30.77 21.72 -19.47
CA LYS A 77 30.28 20.76 -20.47
C LYS A 77 28.87 20.30 -20.13
N LEU A 78 28.02 20.13 -21.14
CA LEU A 78 26.60 19.78 -20.95
C LEU A 78 26.39 18.52 -20.11
N ASN A 79 27.22 17.47 -20.31
CA ASN A 79 27.15 16.25 -19.49
C ASN A 79 27.40 16.55 -18.00
N SER A 80 28.44 17.34 -17.69
CA SER A 80 28.75 17.73 -16.31
C SER A 80 27.68 18.62 -15.68
N PHE A 81 26.90 19.33 -16.49
CA PHE A 81 25.73 20.08 -16.02
C PHE A 81 24.58 19.14 -15.67
N LEU A 82 24.30 18.16 -16.53
CA LEU A 82 23.29 17.13 -16.26
C LEU A 82 23.64 16.31 -15.01
N ASP A 83 24.91 15.93 -14.84
CA ASP A 83 25.34 15.21 -13.63
C ASP A 83 25.07 16.04 -12.37
N LYS A 84 25.32 17.36 -12.41
CA LYS A 84 25.02 18.28 -11.30
C LYS A 84 23.52 18.46 -11.09
N LEU A 85 22.73 18.52 -12.15
CA LEU A 85 21.28 18.63 -12.08
C LEU A 85 20.69 17.41 -11.38
N VAL A 86 21.05 16.21 -11.85
CA VAL A 86 20.62 14.93 -11.28
C VAL A 86 21.01 14.86 -9.79
N ASN A 87 22.26 15.15 -9.46
CA ASN A 87 22.74 15.13 -8.08
C ASN A 87 22.05 16.17 -7.18
N SER A 88 21.75 17.37 -7.71
CA SER A 88 21.03 18.40 -6.97
C SER A 88 19.61 17.96 -6.62
N VAL A 89 18.90 17.36 -7.58
CA VAL A 89 17.54 16.85 -7.36
C VAL A 89 17.56 15.69 -6.36
N ILE A 90 18.51 14.77 -6.46
CA ILE A 90 18.67 13.66 -5.50
C ILE A 90 18.95 14.20 -4.08
N SER A 91 19.87 15.14 -3.94
CA SER A 91 20.25 15.70 -2.64
C SER A 91 19.10 16.45 -1.97
N SER A 92 18.39 17.29 -2.74
CA SER A 92 17.21 18.02 -2.26
C SER A 92 16.04 17.08 -1.96
N SER A 93 15.88 15.98 -2.73
CA SER A 93 14.85 14.98 -2.45
C SER A 93 15.09 14.23 -1.14
N MET A 94 16.35 13.85 -0.84
CA MET A 94 16.71 13.19 0.41
C MET A 94 16.55 14.12 1.61
N ALA A 95 16.79 15.42 1.44
CA ALA A 95 16.51 16.42 2.47
C ALA A 95 15.01 16.66 2.70
N SER A 96 14.16 16.42 1.69
CA SER A 96 12.71 16.63 1.72
C SER A 96 11.88 15.40 2.17
N LEU A 97 12.52 14.31 2.58
CA LEU A 97 11.86 13.07 3.04
C LEU A 97 11.00 13.25 4.32
N SER A 98 10.81 14.47 4.82
CA SER A 98 9.92 14.80 5.93
C SER A 98 8.53 15.32 5.55
N THR A 99 8.17 15.50 4.26
CA THR A 99 6.81 15.94 3.88
C THR A 99 6.36 15.46 2.50
N THR A 100 5.36 14.55 2.51
CA THR A 100 4.43 14.13 1.44
C THR A 100 5.00 13.70 0.06
N PRO A 101 4.81 12.43 -0.36
CA PRO A 101 5.17 12.00 -1.73
C PRO A 101 4.23 12.63 -2.77
N ASP A 102 4.78 13.00 -3.93
CA ASP A 102 3.99 13.33 -5.12
C ASP A 102 3.13 12.11 -5.52
N ASP A 103 1.83 12.33 -5.78
CA ASP A 103 0.77 11.32 -6.00
C ASP A 103 1.12 10.26 -7.07
N PHE A 104 1.92 10.62 -8.07
CA PHE A 104 2.34 9.69 -9.12
C PHE A 104 3.33 8.63 -8.61
N ASN A 105 4.32 9.03 -7.81
CA ASN A 105 5.34 8.11 -7.32
C ASN A 105 4.77 7.18 -6.23
N SER A 106 3.86 7.69 -5.39
CA SER A 106 3.12 6.86 -4.43
C SER A 106 2.24 5.83 -5.14
N LYS A 107 1.50 6.23 -6.19
CA LYS A 107 0.67 5.30 -6.97
C LYS A 107 1.50 4.26 -7.72
N TYR A 108 2.65 4.62 -8.26
CA TYR A 108 3.55 3.65 -8.91
C TYR A 108 4.13 2.64 -7.91
N LEU A 109 4.56 3.11 -6.72
CA LEU A 109 5.04 2.21 -5.66
C LEU A 109 3.92 1.30 -5.14
N LEU A 110 2.70 1.83 -5.00
CA LEU A 110 1.52 1.04 -4.68
C LEU A 110 1.25 -0.02 -5.75
N TYR A 111 1.25 0.36 -7.03
CA TYR A 111 1.08 -0.59 -8.14
C TYR A 111 2.11 -1.72 -8.10
N LYS A 112 3.40 -1.40 -7.90
CA LYS A 112 4.46 -2.40 -7.74
C LYS A 112 4.23 -3.34 -6.56
N ASP A 113 3.72 -2.80 -5.45
CA ASP A 113 3.40 -3.58 -4.26
C ASP A 113 2.22 -4.54 -4.53
N LEU A 114 1.16 -4.05 -5.18
CA LEU A 114 -0.02 -4.82 -5.56
C LEU A 114 0.31 -5.94 -6.56
N GLU A 115 1.25 -5.71 -7.47
CA GLU A 115 1.70 -6.74 -8.42
C GLU A 115 2.20 -8.01 -7.70
N THR A 116 2.74 -7.88 -6.48
CA THR A 116 3.23 -9.02 -5.70
C THR A 116 2.12 -9.89 -5.10
N ILE A 117 0.89 -9.38 -5.05
CA ILE A 117 -0.29 -10.04 -4.45
C ILE A 117 -1.48 -10.09 -5.41
N ARG A 118 -1.25 -9.86 -6.71
CA ARG A 118 -2.30 -9.70 -7.71
C ARG A 118 -3.27 -10.88 -7.82
N GLU A 119 -2.78 -12.08 -7.57
CA GLU A 119 -3.57 -13.32 -7.67
C GLU A 119 -4.60 -13.43 -6.55
N ASN A 120 -4.42 -12.65 -5.48
CA ASN A 120 -5.30 -12.60 -4.32
C ASN A 120 -6.23 -11.38 -4.35
N MET A 121 -6.13 -10.51 -5.34
CA MET A 121 -7.03 -9.35 -5.48
C MET A 121 -8.37 -9.81 -6.05
N ALA A 122 -9.44 -9.57 -5.31
CA ALA A 122 -10.81 -9.81 -5.77
C ALA A 122 -11.42 -8.58 -6.43
N ASP A 123 -11.10 -7.38 -5.93
CA ASP A 123 -11.57 -6.13 -6.52
C ASP A 123 -10.56 -5.00 -6.30
N ILE A 124 -10.53 -4.06 -7.24
CA ILE A 124 -9.72 -2.85 -7.15
C ILE A 124 -10.41 -1.69 -7.85
N SER A 125 -10.49 -0.55 -7.17
CA SER A 125 -11.00 0.69 -7.73
C SER A 125 -10.13 1.25 -8.86
N ASP A 126 -10.73 1.93 -9.81
CA ASP A 126 -10.04 2.63 -10.90
C ASP A 126 -9.02 3.68 -10.40
N SER A 127 -9.27 4.27 -9.23
CA SER A 127 -8.42 5.25 -8.57
C SER A 127 -7.28 4.64 -7.75
N LEU A 128 -7.25 3.31 -7.59
CA LEU A 128 -6.33 2.57 -6.73
C LEU A 128 -6.38 3.00 -5.25
N ASP A 129 -7.51 3.56 -4.81
CA ASP A 129 -7.72 3.97 -3.41
C ASP A 129 -8.42 2.87 -2.60
N HIS A 130 -9.27 2.06 -3.21
CA HIS A 130 -9.94 0.92 -2.60
C HIS A 130 -9.53 -0.38 -3.26
N MET A 131 -9.30 -1.41 -2.45
CA MET A 131 -8.95 -2.76 -2.90
C MET A 131 -9.47 -3.82 -1.91
N THR A 132 -9.92 -4.95 -2.46
CA THR A 132 -10.34 -6.12 -1.69
C THR A 132 -9.47 -7.32 -2.07
N LEU A 133 -8.91 -7.95 -1.05
CA LEU A 133 -8.05 -9.12 -1.13
C LEU A 133 -8.75 -10.32 -0.50
N VAL A 134 -8.51 -11.50 -1.06
CA VAL A 134 -9.10 -12.76 -0.63
C VAL A 134 -8.01 -13.78 -0.32
N HIS A 135 -8.14 -14.41 0.84
CA HIS A 135 -7.34 -15.56 1.25
C HIS A 135 -8.25 -16.76 1.44
N ILE A 136 -7.84 -17.93 0.92
CA ILE A 136 -8.50 -19.20 1.18
C ILE A 136 -7.61 -19.99 2.14
N ASP A 137 -8.14 -20.38 3.30
CA ASP A 137 -7.38 -21.14 4.28
C ASP A 137 -7.33 -22.64 3.99
N GLU A 138 -6.62 -23.39 4.83
CA GLU A 138 -6.40 -24.83 4.66
C GLU A 138 -7.68 -25.66 4.74
N ALA A 139 -8.73 -25.13 5.38
CA ALA A 139 -10.05 -25.75 5.46
C ALA A 139 -10.96 -25.34 4.30
N GLY A 140 -10.45 -24.58 3.33
CA GLY A 140 -11.20 -24.11 2.16
C GLY A 140 -12.12 -22.91 2.46
N ARG A 141 -11.95 -22.23 3.59
CA ARG A 141 -12.77 -21.07 3.97
C ARG A 141 -12.20 -19.81 3.34
N THR A 142 -13.09 -18.96 2.83
CA THR A 142 -12.75 -17.67 2.22
C THR A 142 -12.74 -16.56 3.26
N HIS A 143 -11.67 -15.77 3.28
CA HIS A 143 -11.46 -14.64 4.21
C HIS A 143 -11.14 -13.37 3.44
N ASN A 144 -11.80 -12.27 3.79
CA ASN A 144 -11.69 -10.99 3.08
C ASN A 144 -10.86 -9.96 3.87
N LEU A 145 -10.05 -9.20 3.14
CA LEU A 145 -9.31 -8.03 3.61
C LEU A 145 -9.61 -6.87 2.66
N SER A 146 -10.21 -5.80 3.17
CA SER A 146 -10.47 -4.58 2.40
C SER A 146 -9.58 -3.46 2.90
N ILE A 147 -8.93 -2.75 1.98
CA ILE A 147 -8.04 -1.64 2.29
C ILE A 147 -8.48 -0.43 1.49
N GLN A 148 -8.70 0.69 2.18
CA GLN A 148 -8.94 1.99 1.59
C GLN A 148 -7.79 2.93 1.94
N ILE A 149 -7.27 3.66 0.96
CA ILE A 149 -6.14 4.57 1.08
C ILE A 149 -6.65 5.97 0.74
N ASP A 150 -6.53 6.89 1.69
CA ASP A 150 -6.89 8.30 1.51
C ASP A 150 -5.77 9.22 2.00
N SER A 151 -6.01 10.53 2.00
CA SER A 151 -5.06 11.52 2.49
C SER A 151 -4.78 11.41 4.00
N GLY A 152 -5.66 10.76 4.76
CA GLY A 152 -5.56 10.53 6.20
C GLY A 152 -4.82 9.23 6.57
N GLY A 153 -4.65 8.30 5.61
CA GLY A 153 -3.86 7.08 5.78
C GLY A 153 -4.54 5.87 5.16
N LYS A 154 -4.37 4.70 5.79
CA LYS A 154 -5.03 3.46 5.39
C LYS A 154 -6.13 3.12 6.37
N TYR A 155 -7.34 2.93 5.87
CA TYR A 155 -8.42 2.25 6.55
C TYR A 155 -8.39 0.77 6.16
N ILE A 156 -8.40 -0.11 7.16
CA ILE A 156 -8.26 -1.56 6.99
C ILE A 156 -9.49 -2.21 7.63
N ASP A 157 -10.27 -2.93 6.83
CA ASP A 157 -11.34 -3.81 7.30
C ASP A 157 -10.94 -5.27 7.05
N VAL A 158 -11.07 -6.10 8.08
CA VAL A 158 -10.64 -7.50 8.06
C VAL A 158 -11.74 -8.39 8.60
N ASP A 159 -11.94 -9.53 7.98
CA ASP A 159 -12.88 -10.56 8.45
C ASP A 159 -12.31 -11.36 9.63
N LEU A 160 -12.00 -10.67 10.73
CA LEU A 160 -11.42 -11.21 11.95
C LEU A 160 -12.27 -10.83 13.18
N PRO A 161 -12.19 -11.60 14.28
CA PRO A 161 -12.78 -11.20 15.57
C PRO A 161 -12.37 -9.78 15.97
N GLU A 162 -13.30 -9.01 16.54
CA GLU A 162 -13.10 -7.59 16.86
C GLU A 162 -11.83 -7.34 17.69
N GLU A 163 -11.59 -8.15 18.73
CA GLU A 163 -10.43 -8.04 19.61
C GLU A 163 -9.10 -8.19 18.83
N ILE A 164 -9.07 -9.07 17.84
CA ILE A 164 -7.91 -9.32 16.99
C ILE A 164 -7.81 -8.27 15.89
N ALA A 165 -8.93 -7.88 15.29
CA ALA A 165 -9.00 -6.88 14.23
C ALA A 165 -8.39 -5.55 14.70
N HIS A 166 -8.71 -5.10 15.91
CA HIS A 166 -8.13 -3.87 16.46
C HIS A 166 -6.61 -3.92 16.60
N MET A 167 -6.06 -5.03 17.11
CA MET A 167 -4.60 -5.20 17.22
C MET A 167 -3.96 -5.29 15.83
N PHE A 168 -4.57 -6.07 14.94
CA PHE A 168 -4.11 -6.25 13.57
C PHE A 168 -4.01 -4.91 12.83
N VAL A 169 -5.06 -4.09 12.85
CA VAL A 169 -5.08 -2.78 12.17
C VAL A 169 -4.03 -1.85 12.76
N LYS A 170 -3.90 -1.82 14.09
CA LYS A 170 -2.92 -0.98 14.78
C LYS A 170 -1.49 -1.31 14.37
N ASP A 171 -1.16 -2.60 14.27
CA ASP A 171 0.19 -3.08 13.98
C ASP A 171 0.54 -3.00 12.48
N ASN A 172 -0.48 -2.97 11.61
CA ASN A 172 -0.30 -3.07 10.16
C ASN A 172 -0.59 -1.79 9.36
N LYS A 173 -1.20 -0.75 9.96
CA LYS A 173 -1.57 0.50 9.24
C LYS A 173 -0.45 1.18 8.44
N HIS A 174 0.81 1.01 8.86
CA HIS A 174 1.98 1.62 8.23
C HIS A 174 2.70 0.69 7.25
N ASN A 175 2.31 -0.58 7.19
CA ASN A 175 2.92 -1.54 6.28
C ASN A 175 2.48 -1.31 4.83
N PRO A 176 3.28 -1.74 3.84
CA PRO A 176 2.82 -1.90 2.46
C PRO A 176 1.62 -2.85 2.40
N VAL A 177 0.76 -2.73 1.37
CA VAL A 177 -0.42 -3.58 1.17
C VAL A 177 -0.04 -5.05 1.13
N SER A 178 1.05 -5.41 0.44
CA SER A 178 1.54 -6.79 0.43
C SER A 178 1.98 -7.29 1.80
N GLY A 179 2.52 -6.40 2.63
CA GLY A 179 2.88 -6.70 4.02
C GLY A 179 1.66 -6.94 4.89
N ILE A 180 0.64 -6.10 4.76
CA ILE A 180 -0.66 -6.24 5.45
C ILE A 180 -1.28 -7.60 5.06
N TYR A 181 -1.34 -7.90 3.77
CA TYR A 181 -1.90 -9.16 3.27
C TYR A 181 -1.16 -10.39 3.82
N LYS A 182 0.17 -10.39 3.83
CA LYS A 182 0.96 -11.49 4.41
C LYS A 182 0.66 -11.70 5.89
N GLN A 183 0.57 -10.62 6.67
CA GLN A 183 0.21 -10.73 8.09
C GLN A 183 -1.22 -11.23 8.27
N PHE A 184 -2.15 -10.83 7.41
CA PHE A 184 -3.52 -11.33 7.42
C PHE A 184 -3.57 -12.84 7.16
N CYS A 185 -2.87 -13.33 6.13
CA CYS A 185 -2.75 -14.77 5.86
C CYS A 185 -2.17 -15.53 7.05
N LEU A 186 -1.13 -15.00 7.71
CA LEU A 186 -0.54 -15.62 8.90
C LEU A 186 -1.55 -15.69 10.05
N GLN A 187 -2.27 -14.60 10.32
CA GLN A 187 -3.26 -14.57 11.39
C GLN A 187 -4.38 -15.59 11.16
N VAL A 188 -4.90 -15.67 9.93
CA VAL A 188 -5.93 -16.63 9.54
C VAL A 188 -5.42 -18.06 9.61
N SER A 189 -4.25 -18.34 9.03
CA SER A 189 -3.77 -19.72 8.82
C SER A 189 -3.09 -20.31 10.06
N VAL A 190 -2.49 -19.48 10.92
CA VAL A 190 -1.72 -19.96 12.08
C VAL A 190 -2.47 -19.76 13.39
N SER A 191 -3.08 -18.59 13.58
CA SER A 191 -3.62 -18.22 14.90
C SER A 191 -5.09 -18.54 15.08
N LEU A 192 -5.88 -18.54 14.00
CA LEU A 192 -7.36 -18.56 14.10
C LEU A 192 -8.03 -19.83 13.59
N GLN A 193 -7.28 -20.79 13.04
CA GLN A 193 -7.86 -22.02 12.49
C GLN A 193 -8.73 -22.78 13.49
N ALA A 194 -8.27 -22.90 14.75
CA ALA A 194 -9.01 -23.58 15.80
C ALA A 194 -10.29 -22.83 16.20
N LEU A 195 -10.25 -21.49 16.26
CA LEU A 195 -11.44 -20.66 16.50
C LEU A 195 -12.46 -20.86 15.39
N PHE A 196 -12.04 -20.74 14.13
CA PHE A 196 -12.95 -20.89 13.00
C PHE A 196 -13.55 -22.30 12.94
N PHE A 197 -12.75 -23.33 13.23
CA PHE A 197 -13.25 -24.70 13.33
C PHE A 197 -14.34 -24.85 14.40
N MET A 198 -14.14 -24.27 15.58
CA MET A 198 -15.15 -24.31 16.65
C MET A 198 -16.42 -23.55 16.27
N CYS A 199 -16.30 -22.40 15.62
CA CYS A 199 -17.46 -21.68 15.09
C CYS A 199 -18.21 -22.51 14.04
N ASP A 200 -17.50 -23.10 13.08
CA ASP A 200 -18.10 -23.98 12.06
C ASP A 200 -18.83 -25.16 12.69
N LEU A 201 -18.23 -25.79 13.71
CA LEU A 201 -18.85 -26.89 14.44
C LEU A 201 -20.15 -26.46 15.14
N LEU A 202 -20.17 -25.27 15.77
CA LEU A 202 -21.39 -24.75 16.39
C LEU A 202 -22.45 -24.43 15.34
N ASP A 203 -22.06 -23.81 14.24
CA ASP A 203 -22.97 -23.42 13.16
C ASP A 203 -23.58 -24.65 12.46
N ASP A 204 -22.80 -25.71 12.27
CA ASP A 204 -23.25 -26.93 11.59
C ASP A 204 -24.04 -27.89 12.50
N GLN A 205 -23.73 -27.93 13.80
CA GLN A 205 -24.29 -28.94 14.72
C GLN A 205 -25.42 -28.40 15.60
N THR A 206 -25.71 -27.10 15.55
CA THR A 206 -26.68 -26.48 16.47
C THR A 206 -27.63 -25.52 15.77
N SER A 207 -28.77 -25.24 16.42
CA SER A 207 -29.72 -24.24 15.94
C SER A 207 -29.32 -22.86 16.45
N VAL A 208 -28.41 -22.20 15.74
CA VAL A 208 -27.97 -20.83 16.02
C VAL A 208 -29.10 -19.83 15.74
N LEU A 209 -29.51 -19.12 16.77
CA LEU A 209 -30.52 -18.05 16.74
C LEU A 209 -29.88 -16.69 16.47
N GLU A 210 -28.71 -16.42 17.08
CA GLU A 210 -27.97 -15.17 16.93
C GLU A 210 -26.46 -15.44 16.84
N PRO A 211 -25.72 -14.79 15.93
CA PRO A 211 -26.23 -13.89 14.88
C PRO A 211 -26.99 -14.68 13.80
N SER A 212 -27.96 -14.03 13.15
CA SER A 212 -28.76 -14.66 12.08
C SER A 212 -27.94 -15.04 10.84
N ASN A 213 -26.88 -14.27 10.56
CA ASN A 213 -25.89 -14.56 9.53
C ASN A 213 -24.49 -14.52 10.16
N PRO A 214 -23.99 -15.65 10.68
CA PRO A 214 -22.67 -15.73 11.25
C PRO A 214 -21.57 -15.34 10.26
N THR A 215 -20.55 -14.65 10.75
CA THR A 215 -19.36 -14.22 9.98
C THR A 215 -18.12 -14.52 10.83
N ARG A 216 -16.92 -14.40 10.26
CA ARG A 216 -15.67 -14.67 11.00
C ARG A 216 -15.35 -13.59 12.05
N LYS A 217 -16.05 -12.45 11.99
CA LYS A 217 -16.07 -11.43 13.05
C LYS A 217 -16.82 -11.88 14.32
N HIS A 218 -17.81 -12.76 14.18
CA HIS A 218 -18.67 -13.17 15.29
C HIS A 218 -18.07 -14.33 16.07
N VAL A 219 -17.71 -14.08 17.33
CA VAL A 219 -17.22 -15.09 18.29
C VAL A 219 -18.29 -15.57 19.29
N HIS A 220 -19.51 -15.05 19.20
CA HIS A 220 -20.64 -15.45 20.03
C HIS A 220 -21.67 -16.23 19.21
N ARG A 221 -22.38 -17.15 19.86
CA ARG A 221 -23.52 -17.90 19.32
C ARG A 221 -24.59 -18.05 20.39
N LYS A 222 -25.81 -17.68 20.06
CA LYS A 222 -27.01 -18.01 20.84
C LYS A 222 -27.66 -19.23 20.25
N ILE A 223 -27.76 -20.30 21.03
CA ILE A 223 -28.18 -21.61 20.55
C ILE A 223 -29.49 -21.97 21.26
N GLY A 224 -30.53 -22.27 20.49
CA GLY A 224 -31.81 -22.71 21.05
C GLY A 224 -31.68 -24.09 21.69
N LEU A 225 -32.08 -24.21 22.96
CA LEU A 225 -32.19 -25.50 23.66
C LEU A 225 -33.63 -26.02 23.66
N SER A 226 -34.61 -25.10 23.76
CA SER A 226 -36.05 -25.36 23.66
C SER A 226 -36.79 -24.10 23.18
N GLU A 227 -38.12 -24.11 23.18
CA GLU A 227 -38.94 -22.94 22.79
C GLU A 227 -38.72 -21.70 23.67
N SER A 228 -38.38 -21.90 24.96
CA SER A 228 -38.27 -20.82 25.95
C SER A 228 -36.88 -20.70 26.57
N VAL A 229 -35.90 -21.48 26.12
CA VAL A 229 -34.53 -21.51 26.65
C VAL A 229 -33.50 -21.56 25.52
N ALA A 230 -32.49 -20.72 25.63
CA ALA A 230 -31.29 -20.76 24.81
C ALA A 230 -30.04 -20.66 25.68
N ILE A 231 -28.89 -21.00 25.10
CA ILE A 231 -27.57 -20.78 25.69
C ILE A 231 -26.79 -19.84 24.80
N GLU A 232 -26.25 -18.78 25.39
CA GLU A 232 -25.30 -17.88 24.74
C GLU A 232 -23.88 -18.34 25.06
N ILE A 233 -23.14 -18.68 24.02
CA ILE A 233 -21.75 -19.12 24.10
C ILE A 233 -20.88 -18.03 23.45
N LYS A 234 -19.90 -17.50 24.17
CA LYS A 234 -18.87 -16.61 23.63
C LYS A 234 -17.49 -17.27 23.73
N LEU A 235 -16.92 -17.58 22.57
CA LEU A 235 -15.55 -18.10 22.46
C LEU A 235 -14.54 -16.97 22.68
N ASN A 236 -13.40 -17.28 23.31
CA ASN A 236 -12.30 -16.35 23.44
C ASN A 236 -11.37 -16.47 22.21
N PRO A 237 -11.28 -15.46 21.32
CA PRO A 237 -10.46 -15.56 20.12
C PRO A 237 -8.95 -15.58 20.41
N LEU A 238 -8.51 -15.16 21.60
CA LEU A 238 -7.10 -15.19 22.00
C LEU A 238 -6.70 -16.50 22.70
N ASP A 239 -7.67 -17.28 23.14
CA ASP A 239 -7.47 -18.58 23.78
C ASP A 239 -8.71 -19.47 23.61
N VAL A 240 -8.88 -20.03 22.41
CA VAL A 240 -10.07 -20.83 22.06
C VAL A 240 -10.24 -22.09 22.90
N TYR A 241 -9.15 -22.60 23.50
CA TYR A 241 -9.18 -23.81 24.32
C TYR A 241 -9.57 -23.52 25.77
N SER A 242 -9.64 -22.24 26.17
CA SER A 242 -10.23 -21.86 27.45
C SER A 242 -11.73 -22.19 27.48
N CYS A 243 -12.25 -22.43 28.68
CA CYS A 243 -13.70 -22.61 28.86
C CYS A 243 -14.41 -21.34 28.33
N PRO A 244 -15.33 -21.47 27.36
CA PRO A 244 -16.00 -20.30 26.81
C PRO A 244 -16.94 -19.71 27.85
N ASN A 245 -17.25 -18.42 27.70
CA ASN A 245 -18.27 -17.81 28.51
C ASN A 245 -19.63 -18.35 28.06
N MET A 246 -20.41 -18.90 29.00
CA MET A 246 -21.71 -19.50 28.73
C MET A 246 -22.76 -18.90 29.66
N GLU A 247 -23.86 -18.43 29.09
CA GLU A 247 -25.00 -17.89 29.83
C GLU A 247 -26.30 -18.54 29.34
N VAL A 248 -27.09 -19.10 30.26
CA VAL A 248 -28.41 -19.64 29.93
C VAL A 248 -29.43 -18.51 29.99
N VAL A 249 -30.16 -18.31 28.91
CA VAL A 249 -31.16 -17.25 28.75
C VAL A 249 -32.52 -17.86 28.47
N GLY A 250 -33.57 -17.37 29.14
CA GLY A 250 -34.92 -17.92 29.00
C GLY A 250 -35.88 -17.44 30.08
N GLU A 251 -37.07 -18.03 30.13
CA GLU A 251 -38.05 -17.75 31.19
C GLU A 251 -37.57 -18.31 32.55
N GLY A 252 -37.80 -17.55 33.63
CA GLY A 252 -37.10 -17.72 34.91
C GLY A 252 -37.18 -19.11 35.58
N MET A 253 -38.25 -19.89 35.34
CA MET A 253 -38.33 -21.27 35.87
C MET A 253 -37.52 -22.28 35.04
N SER A 254 -37.33 -22.03 33.74
CA SER A 254 -36.65 -22.94 32.82
C SER A 254 -35.12 -22.77 32.86
N VAL A 255 -34.62 -21.59 33.24
CA VAL A 255 -33.19 -21.32 33.45
C VAL A 255 -32.65 -22.05 34.69
N ALA A 256 -33.43 -22.07 35.78
CA ALA A 256 -33.03 -22.66 37.06
C ALA A 256 -32.84 -24.19 37.02
N SER A 257 -33.38 -24.88 36.01
CA SER A 257 -33.21 -26.32 35.83
C SER A 257 -31.95 -26.71 35.04
N VAL A 258 -31.27 -25.74 34.42
CA VAL A 258 -30.08 -25.96 33.57
C VAL A 258 -28.79 -25.54 34.29
N GLN A 259 -28.88 -24.64 35.27
CA GLN A 259 -27.80 -24.25 36.18
C GLN A 259 -27.54 -25.31 37.26
#